data_AF-S8FL29-F1
#
_entry.id   AF-S8FL29-F1
#
_cell.length_a   1.000
_cell.length_b   1.000
_cell.length_c   1.000
_cell.angle_alpha   90.00
_cell.angle_beta   90.00
_cell.angle_gamma   90.00
#
_symmetry.space_group_name_H-M   'P 1'
#
loop_
_entity.id
_entity.type
_entity.pdbx_description
1 polymer ?
#
loop_
_entity_poly.entity_id
_entity_poly.type
_entity_poly.pdbx_seq_one_letter_code
_entity_poly.pdbx_strand_id
1 'polypeptide(L)'
;MPDTCDLSLYEDVTYPMPTNFYDDYEGREAVQVQKMSIGKDMDIVYDLKMADKENEIHSNARLEKWGRQLYAQMTPEQRAAWDAYYDPIIAKIKKDRSTGKMLDAWKYQRYMHDYCRVITSIDRNVGRVISYLKTQGLLNIR
;
A
#
# COMPACT_ATOMS: atom_id res chain seq x y z
N MET A 1 6.02 3.20 0.52
CA MET A 1 5.94 1.76 0.21
C MET A 1 6.56 1.00 1.37
N PRO A 2 6.12 -0.23 1.68
CA PRO A 2 6.77 -1.05 2.70
C PRO A 2 8.26 -1.23 2.41
N ASP A 3 9.05 -1.41 3.46
CA ASP A 3 10.42 -1.93 3.36
C ASP A 3 10.36 -3.34 2.75
N THR A 4 11.30 -3.68 1.87
CA THR A 4 11.32 -4.99 1.17
C THR A 4 11.42 -6.16 2.13
N CYS A 5 12.03 -5.99 3.30
CA CYS A 5 12.09 -7.04 4.31
C CYS A 5 10.76 -7.28 5.05
N ASP A 6 9.83 -6.32 4.99
CA ASP A 6 8.54 -6.35 5.69
C ASP A 6 7.40 -6.79 4.75
N LEU A 7 7.68 -7.11 3.48
CA LEU A 7 6.67 -7.40 2.44
C LEU A 7 5.78 -8.61 2.76
N SER A 8 6.27 -9.57 3.54
CA SER A 8 5.48 -10.75 3.93
C SER A 8 4.77 -10.61 5.27
N LEU A 9 4.94 -9.49 5.98
CA LEU A 9 4.24 -9.30 7.25
C LEU A 9 2.73 -9.18 7.03
N TYR A 10 1.97 -9.76 7.96
CA TYR A 10 0.51 -9.68 8.01
C TYR A 10 -0.22 -10.28 6.81
N GLU A 11 0.41 -11.15 6.00
CA GLU A 11 -0.26 -11.76 4.83
C GLU A 11 -1.51 -12.58 5.20
N ASP A 12 -1.53 -13.16 6.39
CA ASP A 12 -2.62 -13.96 6.96
C ASP A 12 -3.72 -13.12 7.62
N VAL A 13 -3.50 -11.81 7.75
CA VAL A 13 -4.45 -10.91 8.41
C VAL A 13 -5.53 -10.46 7.44
N THR A 14 -6.79 -10.67 7.81
CA THR A 14 -7.92 -10.03 7.12
C THR A 14 -8.38 -8.83 7.95
N TYR A 15 -8.26 -7.63 7.39
CA TYR A 15 -8.66 -6.41 8.09
C TYR A 15 -10.18 -6.21 8.00
N PRO A 16 -10.87 -5.94 9.13
CA PRO A 16 -12.30 -5.68 9.10
C PRO A 16 -12.56 -4.38 8.34
N MET A 17 -13.41 -4.46 7.33
CA MET A 17 -13.83 -3.27 6.60
C MET A 17 -14.66 -2.38 7.52
N PRO A 18 -14.41 -1.06 7.54
CA PRO A 18 -15.16 -0.15 8.40
C PRO A 18 -16.64 -0.14 7.97
N THR A 19 -17.54 0.02 8.94
CA THR A 19 -19.00 -0.04 8.71
C THR A 19 -19.50 1.03 7.76
N ASN A 20 -18.75 2.13 7.62
CA ASN A 20 -19.02 3.25 6.72
C ASN A 20 -18.14 3.24 5.45
N PHE A 21 -17.57 2.09 5.05
CA PHE A 21 -16.75 2.02 3.83
C PHE A 21 -17.51 2.44 2.57
N TYR A 22 -18.80 2.09 2.49
CA TYR A 22 -19.71 2.46 1.40
C TYR A 22 -20.65 3.62 1.79
N ASP A 23 -20.17 4.54 2.61
CA ASP A 23 -20.90 5.75 2.98
C ASP A 23 -21.35 6.52 1.72
N ASP A 24 -22.63 6.90 1.67
CA ASP A 24 -23.24 7.66 0.57
C ASP A 24 -23.08 9.17 0.74
N TYR A 25 -22.55 9.60 1.89
CA TYR A 25 -22.32 10.99 2.23
C TYR A 25 -23.60 11.83 2.24
N GLU A 26 -24.76 11.24 2.57
CA GLU A 26 -26.01 12.01 2.69
C GLU A 26 -25.82 13.20 3.65
N GLY A 27 -26.29 14.38 3.23
CA GLY A 27 -26.16 15.63 3.98
C GLY A 27 -24.74 16.22 4.08
N ARG A 28 -23.74 15.66 3.38
CA ARG A 28 -22.33 16.10 3.43
C ARG A 28 -21.75 16.41 2.05
N GLU A 29 -22.25 17.47 1.43
CA GLU A 29 -21.90 17.87 0.05
C GLU A 29 -20.40 18.01 -0.21
N ALA A 30 -19.63 18.58 0.73
CA ALA A 30 -18.18 18.73 0.58
C ALA A 30 -17.45 17.38 0.44
N VAL A 31 -17.94 16.34 1.11
CA VAL A 31 -17.35 14.98 1.07
C VAL A 31 -17.80 14.22 -0.18
N GLN A 32 -18.88 14.64 -0.86
CA GLN A 32 -19.33 13.97 -2.08
C GLN A 32 -18.40 14.22 -3.28
N VAL A 33 -17.69 15.36 -3.30
CA VAL A 33 -16.83 15.77 -4.42
C VAL A 33 -15.34 15.42 -4.24
N GLN A 34 -14.98 14.82 -3.11
CA GLN A 34 -13.62 14.41 -2.78
C GLN A 34 -13.05 13.34 -3.74
N LYS A 35 -11.72 13.22 -3.78
CA LYS A 35 -10.95 12.35 -4.70
C LYS A 35 -9.92 11.46 -3.97
N MET A 36 -10.35 10.88 -2.87
CA MET A 36 -9.56 10.12 -1.88
C MET A 36 -10.26 8.81 -1.47
N SER A 37 -11.29 8.36 -2.19
CA SER A 37 -11.96 7.10 -1.88
C SER A 37 -11.14 5.88 -2.31
N ILE A 38 -11.23 4.80 -1.54
CA ILE A 38 -10.52 3.54 -1.83
C ILE A 38 -11.04 2.90 -3.12
N GLY A 39 -12.35 2.84 -3.31
CA GLY A 39 -12.92 2.19 -4.50
C GLY A 39 -12.63 2.96 -5.79
N LYS A 40 -12.93 4.26 -5.81
CA LYS A 40 -12.95 5.08 -7.03
C LYS A 40 -11.64 5.82 -7.31
N ASP A 41 -10.96 6.34 -6.30
CA ASP A 41 -9.83 7.27 -6.53
C ASP A 41 -8.45 6.63 -6.31
N MET A 42 -8.37 5.53 -5.55
CA MET A 42 -7.12 4.78 -5.36
C MET A 42 -6.63 4.16 -6.67
N ASP A 43 -5.40 4.50 -7.03
CA ASP A 43 -4.76 4.14 -8.29
C ASP A 43 -4.11 2.76 -8.19
N ILE A 44 -4.50 1.85 -9.08
CA ILE A 44 -4.07 0.46 -8.99
C ILE A 44 -2.57 0.28 -9.26
N VAL A 45 -1.96 1.12 -10.11
CA VAL A 45 -0.53 1.02 -10.41
C VAL A 45 0.28 1.75 -9.34
N TYR A 46 -0.07 3.00 -9.03
CA TYR A 46 0.69 3.81 -8.09
C TYR A 46 0.48 3.40 -6.63
N ASP A 47 -0.77 3.31 -6.18
CA ASP A 47 -1.09 3.02 -4.78
C ASP A 47 -1.01 1.54 -4.48
N LEU A 48 -1.48 0.68 -5.40
CA LEU A 48 -1.53 -0.77 -5.17
C LEU A 48 -0.42 -1.55 -5.83
N LYS A 49 0.52 -0.86 -6.49
CA LYS A 49 1.77 -1.45 -7.01
C LYS A 49 1.59 -2.47 -8.11
N MET A 50 0.47 -2.41 -8.84
CA MET A 50 0.19 -3.30 -9.95
C MET A 50 0.87 -2.85 -11.25
N ALA A 51 2.14 -2.44 -11.15
CA ALA A 51 2.98 -2.09 -12.28
C ALA A 51 3.50 -3.38 -12.94
N ASP A 52 2.69 -3.97 -13.79
CA ASP A 52 3.06 -5.20 -14.49
C ASP A 52 4.18 -4.98 -15.52
N LYS A 53 4.98 -6.04 -15.73
CA LYS A 53 6.15 -6.00 -16.62
C LYS A 53 5.75 -5.97 -18.09
N GLU A 54 4.59 -6.54 -18.42
CA GLU A 54 4.02 -6.55 -19.77
C GLU A 54 3.39 -5.21 -20.14
N ASN A 55 3.22 -4.29 -19.18
CA ASN A 55 2.60 -3.00 -19.37
C ASN A 55 1.16 -3.11 -19.92
N GLU A 56 0.38 -4.03 -19.37
CA GLU A 56 -1.04 -4.25 -19.72
C GLU A 56 -1.99 -3.62 -18.69
N ILE A 57 -1.53 -3.44 -17.44
CA ILE A 57 -2.30 -2.75 -16.41
C ILE A 57 -2.06 -1.25 -16.54
N HIS A 58 -3.13 -0.53 -16.87
CA HIS A 58 -3.13 0.92 -16.95
C HIS A 58 -4.07 1.57 -15.95
N SER A 59 -3.69 2.75 -15.50
CA SER A 59 -4.44 3.55 -14.54
C SER A 59 -4.41 5.04 -14.93
N ASN A 60 -4.42 5.95 -13.95
CA ASN A 60 -4.25 7.36 -14.25
C ASN A 60 -2.85 7.61 -14.84
N ALA A 61 -2.77 8.15 -16.06
CA ALA A 61 -1.50 8.33 -16.77
C ALA A 61 -0.40 9.06 -15.97
N ARG A 62 -0.77 10.04 -15.14
CA ARG A 62 0.18 10.75 -14.28
C ARG A 62 0.70 9.84 -13.17
N LEU A 63 -0.21 9.21 -12.42
CA LEU A 63 0.14 8.36 -11.27
C LEU A 63 0.84 7.07 -11.71
N GLU A 64 0.37 6.46 -12.79
CA GLU A 64 0.98 5.28 -13.41
C GLU A 64 2.47 5.52 -13.71
N LYS A 65 2.78 6.66 -14.36
CA LYS A 65 4.16 7.06 -14.65
C LYS A 65 5.01 7.07 -13.38
N TRP A 66 4.50 7.67 -12.29
CA TRP A 66 5.20 7.69 -11.02
C TRP A 66 5.37 6.30 -10.41
N GLY A 67 4.36 5.43 -10.50
CA GLY A 67 4.39 4.07 -9.94
C GLY A 67 5.43 3.21 -10.65
N ARG A 68 5.43 3.26 -11.99
CA ARG A 68 6.42 2.57 -12.82
C ARG A 68 7.83 3.12 -12.61
N GLN A 69 7.98 4.44 -12.40
CA GLN A 69 9.28 5.06 -12.11
C GLN A 69 9.84 4.64 -10.75
N LEU A 70 9.00 4.54 -9.70
CA LEU A 70 9.43 4.05 -8.38
C LEU A 70 9.98 2.63 -8.45
N TYR A 71 9.31 1.74 -9.20
CA TYR A 71 9.79 0.39 -9.46
C TYR A 71 11.13 0.40 -10.24
N ALA A 72 11.26 1.27 -11.25
CA ALA A 72 12.48 1.38 -12.04
C ALA A 72 13.72 1.83 -11.22
N GLN A 73 13.51 2.58 -10.13
CA GLN A 73 14.58 3.12 -9.28
C GLN A 73 15.11 2.14 -8.21
N MET A 74 14.49 0.96 -8.05
CA MET A 74 14.94 -0.04 -7.07
C MET A 74 16.29 -0.64 -7.45
N THR A 75 17.12 -0.91 -6.43
CA THR A 75 18.35 -1.71 -6.60
C THR A 75 18.00 -3.14 -7.05
N PRO A 76 18.96 -3.91 -7.60
CA PRO A 76 18.71 -5.29 -8.00
C PRO A 76 18.12 -6.17 -6.88
N GLU A 77 18.64 -6.02 -5.66
CA GLU A 77 18.19 -6.80 -4.49
C GLU A 77 16.77 -6.42 -4.07
N GLN A 78 16.48 -5.11 -4.04
CA GLN A 78 15.14 -4.61 -3.74
C GLN A 78 14.14 -5.08 -4.78
N ARG A 79 14.50 -5.02 -6.06
CA ARG A 79 13.66 -5.47 -7.17
C ARG A 79 13.37 -6.96 -7.11
N ALA A 80 14.38 -7.79 -6.80
CA ALA A 80 14.18 -9.23 -6.67
C ALA A 80 13.18 -9.58 -5.55
N ALA A 81 13.29 -8.93 -4.37
CA ALA A 81 12.34 -9.10 -3.28
C ALA A 81 10.95 -8.57 -3.63
N TRP A 82 10.90 -7.44 -4.32
CA TRP A 82 9.65 -6.83 -4.80
C TRP A 82 8.91 -7.73 -5.79
N ASP A 83 9.60 -8.21 -6.81
CA ASP A 83 9.05 -9.08 -7.85
C ASP A 83 8.52 -10.39 -7.26
N ALA A 84 9.31 -11.03 -6.39
CA ALA A 84 8.91 -12.26 -5.71
C ALA A 84 7.59 -12.10 -4.94
N TYR A 85 7.33 -10.90 -4.43
CA TYR A 85 6.11 -10.59 -3.69
C TYR A 85 4.95 -10.14 -4.59
N TYR A 86 5.17 -9.18 -5.50
CA TYR A 86 4.10 -8.53 -6.27
C TYR A 86 3.73 -9.26 -7.56
N ASP A 87 4.64 -9.99 -8.22
CA ASP A 87 4.34 -10.73 -9.44
C ASP A 87 3.16 -11.73 -9.27
N PRO A 88 3.09 -12.57 -8.22
CA PRO A 88 1.95 -13.47 -8.05
C PRO A 88 0.63 -12.71 -7.78
N ILE A 89 0.70 -11.54 -7.14
CA ILE A 89 -0.47 -10.70 -6.87
C ILE A 89 -0.98 -10.06 -8.16
N ILE A 90 -0.07 -9.55 -9.00
CA ILE A 90 -0.35 -8.99 -10.32
C ILE A 90 -0.98 -10.08 -11.21
N ALA A 91 -0.40 -11.27 -11.24
CA ALA A 91 -0.94 -12.40 -11.99
C ALA A 91 -2.36 -12.77 -11.53
N LYS A 92 -2.59 -12.76 -10.21
CA LYS A 92 -3.91 -13.05 -9.63
C LYS A 92 -4.95 -12.00 -10.03
N ILE A 93 -4.67 -10.69 -9.91
CA ILE A 93 -5.66 -9.66 -10.25
C ILE A 93 -5.95 -9.62 -11.76
N LYS A 94 -4.94 -9.87 -12.62
CA LYS A 94 -5.12 -10.02 -14.07
C LYS A 94 -6.05 -11.20 -14.41
N LYS A 95 -5.91 -12.32 -13.68
CA LYS A 95 -6.75 -13.51 -13.85
C LYS A 95 -8.17 -13.30 -13.31
N ASP A 96 -8.30 -12.78 -12.10
CA ASP A 96 -9.57 -12.68 -11.39
C ASP A 96 -10.49 -11.62 -12.02
N ARG A 97 -9.95 -10.65 -12.78
CA ARG A 97 -10.67 -9.56 -13.46
C ARG A 97 -11.73 -8.91 -12.55
N SER A 98 -11.37 -8.72 -11.28
CA SER A 98 -12.29 -8.28 -10.24
C SER A 98 -12.82 -6.87 -10.54
N THR A 99 -14.11 -6.66 -10.30
CA THR A 99 -14.79 -5.37 -10.52
C THR A 99 -15.75 -5.05 -9.37
N GLY A 100 -16.24 -3.80 -9.33
CA GLY A 100 -17.21 -3.34 -8.34
C GLY A 100 -16.76 -3.57 -6.89
N LYS A 101 -17.70 -3.95 -6.02
CA LYS A 101 -17.45 -4.16 -4.58
C LYS A 101 -16.35 -5.18 -4.29
N MET A 102 -16.17 -6.19 -5.15
CA MET A 102 -15.11 -7.18 -4.98
C MET A 102 -13.73 -6.56 -5.21
N LEU A 103 -13.60 -5.70 -6.22
CA LEU A 103 -12.40 -4.92 -6.43
C LEU A 103 -12.17 -3.94 -5.27
N ASP A 104 -13.20 -3.23 -4.82
CA ASP A 104 -13.08 -2.27 -3.70
C ASP A 104 -12.58 -2.94 -2.42
N ALA A 105 -13.13 -4.12 -2.09
CA ALA A 105 -12.71 -4.91 -0.94
C ALA A 105 -11.25 -5.37 -1.09
N TRP A 106 -10.85 -5.80 -2.28
CA TRP A 106 -9.46 -6.17 -2.57
C TRP A 106 -8.51 -4.97 -2.44
N LYS A 107 -8.89 -3.80 -2.98
CA LYS A 107 -8.13 -2.56 -2.85
C LYS A 107 -7.96 -2.18 -1.37
N TYR A 108 -9.03 -2.29 -0.59
CA TYR A 108 -8.98 -2.03 0.86
C TYR A 108 -7.99 -2.94 1.58
N GLN A 109 -8.06 -4.26 1.36
CA GLN A 109 -7.13 -5.18 2.00
C GLN A 109 -5.68 -4.85 1.63
N ARG A 110 -5.37 -4.69 0.33
CA ARG A 110 -4.02 -4.33 -0.14
C ARG A 110 -3.51 -3.03 0.49
N TYR A 111 -4.35 -2.00 0.53
CA TYR A 111 -4.03 -0.74 1.19
C TYR A 111 -3.70 -0.95 2.67
N MET A 112 -4.52 -1.68 3.42
CA MET A 112 -4.31 -1.92 4.84
C MET A 112 -3.03 -2.72 5.12
N HIS A 113 -2.74 -3.78 4.35
CA HIS A 113 -1.49 -4.52 4.48
C HIS A 113 -0.28 -3.60 4.28
N ASP A 114 -0.24 -2.86 3.17
CA ASP A 114 0.90 -2.00 2.85
C ASP A 114 1.04 -0.84 3.85
N TYR A 115 -0.07 -0.27 4.30
CA TYR A 115 -0.09 0.77 5.33
C TYR A 115 0.47 0.28 6.67
N CYS A 116 0.00 -0.88 7.16
CA CYS A 116 0.47 -1.45 8.41
C CYS A 116 1.96 -1.83 8.35
N ARG A 117 2.46 -2.35 7.22
CA ARG A 117 3.89 -2.66 7.05
C ARG A 117 4.77 -1.42 7.08
N VAL A 118 4.30 -0.32 6.50
CA VAL A 118 5.01 0.97 6.60
C VAL A 118 5.09 1.41 8.07
N ILE A 119 4.00 1.28 8.83
CA ILE A 119 4.00 1.59 10.27
C ILE A 119 5.01 0.73 11.02
N THR A 120 5.11 -0.57 10.71
CA THR A 120 6.11 -1.46 11.34
C THR A 120 7.53 -0.97 11.13
N SER A 121 7.86 -0.52 9.91
CA SER A 121 9.19 0.06 9.63
C SER A 121 9.44 1.35 10.42
N ILE A 122 8.42 2.21 10.57
CA ILE A 122 8.51 3.43 11.38
C ILE A 122 8.78 3.09 12.85
N ASP A 123 7.97 2.20 13.43
CA ASP A 123 8.07 1.78 14.83
C ASP A 123 9.47 1.21 15.15
N ARG A 124 9.95 0.32 14.28
CA ARG A 124 11.31 -0.24 14.35
C ARG A 124 12.39 0.84 14.35
N ASN A 125 12.29 1.86 13.49
CA ASN A 125 13.29 2.93 13.42
C ASN A 125 13.22 3.90 14.61
N VAL A 126 12.01 4.23 15.10
CA VAL A 126 11.83 4.99 16.34
C VAL A 126 12.47 4.25 17.52
N GLY A 127 12.24 2.93 17.61
CA GLY A 127 12.87 2.07 18.61
C GLY A 127 14.40 2.11 18.57
N ARG A 128 15.01 2.15 17.38
CA ARG A 128 16.47 2.27 17.21
C ARG A 128 17.00 3.61 17.74
N VAL A 129 16.34 4.72 17.42
CA VAL A 129 16.72 6.05 17.91
C VAL A 129 16.59 6.12 19.43
N ILE A 130 15.48 5.65 19.99
CA ILE A 130 15.25 5.59 21.44
C ILE A 130 16.34 4.74 22.11
N SER A 131 16.65 3.57 21.55
CA SER A 131 17.69 2.68 22.09
C SER A 131 19.06 3.34 22.07
N TYR A 132 19.41 4.01 20.97
CA TYR A 132 20.65 4.79 20.89
C TYR A 132 20.72 5.85 21.98
N LEU A 133 19.69 6.68 22.13
CA LEU A 133 19.65 7.72 23.16
C LEU A 133 19.78 7.14 24.58
N LYS A 134 19.16 5.98 24.86
CA LYS A 134 19.33 5.27 26.15
C LYS A 134 20.77 4.85 26.37
N THR A 135 21.39 4.18 25.40
CA THR A 135 22.76 3.68 25.53
C THR A 135 23.79 4.79 25.72
N GLN A 136 23.55 5.97 25.14
CA GLN A 136 24.43 7.13 25.28
C GLN A 136 24.12 7.97 26.54
N GLY A 137 23.14 7.58 27.37
CA GLY A 137 22.72 8.36 28.53
C GLY A 137 22.06 9.69 28.18
N LEU A 138 21.57 9.85 26.95
CA LEU A 138 20.94 11.07 26.44
C LEU A 138 19.42 11.06 26.58
N LEU A 139 18.84 9.90 26.91
CA LEU A 139 17.39 9.77 27.06
C LEU A 139 16.94 10.12 28.48
N ASN A 140 16.56 11.37 28.69
CA ASN A 140 15.89 11.81 29.91
C ASN A 140 14.37 11.77 29.69
N ILE A 141 13.74 10.64 30.01
CA ILE A 141 12.28 10.59 30.16
C ILE A 141 11.97 10.97 31.61
N ARG A 142 11.33 12.12 31.81
CA ARG A 142 10.71 12.49 33.09
C ARG A 142 9.41 11.74 33.29
#